data_AF-A0A7W1VCN1-F1
#
_entry.id   AF-A0A7W1VCN1-F1
#
_cell.length_a   1.000
_cell.length_b   1.000
_cell.length_c   1.000
_cell.angle_alpha   90.00
_cell.angle_beta   90.00
_cell.angle_gamma   90.00
#
_symmetry.space_group_name_H-M   'P 1'
#
loop_
_entity.id
_entity.type
_entity.pdbx_description
1 polymer ?
#
loop_
_entity_poly.entity_id
_entity_poly.type
_entity_poly.pdbx_seq_one_letter_code
_entity_poly.pdbx_strand_id
1 'polypeptide(L)' 'MNATRLKQIEENYHAAIEIPPDQRESFFKISCGADIELRCEVESLLAFEKTPTNFLRLSNKPK' A
#
# COMPACT_ATOMS: atom_id res chain seq x y z
N MET A 1 14.93 0.53 7.33
CA MET A 1 13.47 0.44 7.54
C MET A 1 13.24 -0.22 8.89
N ASN A 2 12.45 0.40 9.78
CA ASN A 2 12.20 -0.13 11.13
C ASN A 2 11.08 -1.19 11.08
N ALA A 3 11.26 -2.32 11.77
CA ALA A 3 10.27 -3.41 11.80
C ALA A 3 8.89 -2.95 12.29
N THR A 4 8.86 -1.99 13.23
CA THR A 4 7.62 -1.38 13.72
C THR A 4 6.86 -0.64 12.62
N ARG A 5 7.58 0.06 11.74
CA ARG A 5 6.97 0.82 10.64
C ARG A 5 6.36 -0.11 9.60
N LEU A 6 7.08 -1.18 9.26
CA LEU A 6 6.59 -2.20 8.32
C LEU A 6 5.29 -2.84 8.83
N LYS A 7 5.24 -3.19 10.12
CA LYS A 7 4.05 -3.79 10.72
C LYS A 7 2.83 -2.87 10.65
N GLN A 8 3.01 -1.57 10.91
CA GLN A 8 1.93 -0.58 10.77
C GLN A 8 1.44 -0.48 9.32
N ILE A 9 2.36 -0.51 8.35
CA ILE A 9 2.02 -0.49 6.92
C ILE A 9 1.22 -1.75 6.57
N GLU A 10 1.67 -2.93 6.99
CA GLU A 10 0.98 -4.20 6.73
C GLU A 10 -0.43 -4.22 7.34
N GLU A 11 -0.61 -3.81 8.59
CA GLU A 11 -1.93 -3.76 9.24
C GLU A 11 -2.89 -2.81 8.51
N ASN A 12 -2.41 -1.61 8.15
CA ASN A 12 -3.21 -0.65 7.39
C ASN A 12 -3.49 -1.14 5.96
N TYR A 13 -2.55 -1.84 5.35
CA TYR A 13 -2.66 -2.39 4.01
C TYR A 13 -3.74 -3.48 3.95
N HIS A 14 -3.68 -4.46 4.86
CA HIS A 14 -4.66 -5.53 4.96
C HIS A 14 -6.06 -4.97 5.20
N ALA A 15 -6.21 -4.05 6.16
CA ALA A 15 -7.48 -3.38 6.42
C ALA A 15 -7.98 -2.59 5.20
N ALA A 16 -7.09 -1.88 4.50
CA ALA A 16 -7.46 -1.10 3.32
C ALA A 16 -7.88 -1.97 2.13
N ILE A 17 -7.36 -3.20 1.98
CA ILE A 17 -7.82 -4.14 0.95
C ILE A 17 -9.29 -4.52 1.17
N GLU A 18 -9.67 -4.78 2.42
CA GLU A 18 -11.05 -5.16 2.79
C GLU A 18 -12.05 -4.01 2.62
N ILE A 19 -11.56 -2.77 2.64
CA ILE A 19 -12.38 -1.55 2.54
C ILE A 19 -12.49 -1.11 1.06
N PRO A 20 -13.68 -0.72 0.58
CA PRO A 20 -13.85 -0.19 -0.77
C PRO A 20 -13.12 1.16 -0.94
N PRO A 21 -12.62 1.47 -2.15
CA PRO A 21 -11.80 2.66 -2.41
C PRO A 21 -12.43 3.97 -1.93
N ASP A 22 -13.75 4.14 -2.06
CA ASP A 22 -14.49 5.30 -1.57
C ASP A 22 -14.43 5.48 -0.04
N GLN A 23 -14.25 4.40 0.72
CA GLN A 23 -14.15 4.43 2.18
C GLN A 23 -12.70 4.41 2.69
N ARG A 24 -11.72 4.09 1.83
CA ARG A 24 -10.29 4.06 2.20
C ARG A 24 -9.79 5.44 2.63
N GLU A 25 -10.24 6.52 1.99
CA GLU A 25 -9.82 7.87 2.38
C GLU A 25 -10.20 8.18 3.84
N SER A 26 -11.43 7.86 4.22
CA SER A 26 -11.92 8.04 5.59
C SER A 26 -11.17 7.14 6.57
N PHE A 27 -10.90 5.88 6.18
CA PHE A 27 -10.09 4.97 6.97
C PHE A 27 -8.67 5.51 7.21
N PHE A 28 -7.99 6.02 6.18
CA PHE A 28 -6.65 6.59 6.34
C PHE A 28 -6.66 7.85 7.19
N LYS A 29 -7.69 8.70 7.11
CA LYS A 29 -7.82 9.86 8.01
C LYS A 29 -7.93 9.46 9.48
N ILE A 30 -8.57 8.33 9.79
CA ILE A 30 -8.73 7.84 11.16
C ILE A 30 -7.50 7.05 11.61
N SER A 31 -7.01 6.14 10.78
CA SER A 31 -5.95 5.19 11.12
C SER A 31 -4.55 5.79 11.03
N CYS A 32 -4.27 6.58 9.99
CA CYS A 32 -2.99 7.27 9.82
C CYS A 32 -3.00 8.68 10.44
N GLY A 33 -4.16 9.33 10.57
CA GLY A 33 -4.26 10.64 11.22
C GLY A 33 -3.36 11.69 10.57
N ALA A 34 -2.34 12.15 11.30
CA ALA A 34 -1.33 13.10 10.84
C ALA A 34 -0.10 12.44 10.16
N ASP A 35 -0.02 11.10 10.18
CA ASP A 35 1.08 10.32 9.62
C ASP A 35 0.90 10.15 8.11
N ILE A 36 1.06 11.25 7.38
CA ILE A 36 0.90 11.32 5.92
C ILE A 36 1.89 10.37 5.24
N GLU A 37 3.09 10.21 5.80
CA GLU A 37 4.09 9.29 5.27
C GLU A 37 3.61 7.84 5.31
N LEU A 38 2.99 7.40 6.42
CA LEU A 38 2.41 6.06 6.56
C LEU A 38 1.32 5.83 5.50
N ARG A 39 0.44 6.82 5.35
CA ARG A 39 -0.63 6.79 4.36
C ARG A 39 -0.06 6.67 2.94
N CYS A 40 0.94 7.48 2.59
CA CYS A 40 1.57 7.46 1.27
C CYS A 40 2.22 6.12 0.94
N GLU A 41 2.88 5.47 1.91
CA GLU A 41 3.46 4.13 1.70
C GLU A 41 2.38 3.10 1.41
N VAL A 42 1.30 3.07 2.21
CA VAL A 42 0.20 2.11 2.03
C VAL A 42 -0.56 2.38 0.71
N GLU A 43 -0.84 3.64 0.37
CA GLU A 43 -1.48 4.02 -0.90
C GLU A 43 -0.62 3.62 -2.11
N SER A 44 0.71 3.80 -2.02
CA SER A 44 1.64 3.38 -3.08
C SER A 44 1.64 1.86 -3.28
N LEU A 45 1.61 1.09 -2.19
CA LEU A 45 1.52 -0.38 -2.23
C LEU A 45 0.19 -0.83 -2.86
N LEU A 46 -0.94 -0.23 -2.45
CA LEU A 46 -2.26 -0.53 -3.02
C LEU A 46 -2.35 -0.17 -4.50
N ALA A 47 -1.72 0.92 -4.91
CA ALA A 47 -1.63 1.32 -6.32
C ALA A 47 -0.78 0.33 -7.13
N PHE A 48 0.34 -0.13 -6.55
CA PHE A 48 1.24 -1.10 -7.18
C PHE A 48 0.55 -2.47 -7.42
N GLU A 49 -0.19 -3.00 -6.44
CA GLU A 49 -0.97 -4.24 -6.62
C GLU A 49 -2.09 -4.10 -7.66
N LYS A 50 -2.73 -2.93 -7.76
CA LYS A 50 -3.72 -2.66 -8.81
C LYS A 50 -3.13 -2.54 -10.21
N THR A 51 -1.81 -2.39 -10.34
CA THR A 51 -1.10 -2.40 -11.62
C THR A 51 -0.41 -3.76 -11.84
N PRO A 52 -1.11 -4.81 -12.31
CA PRO A 52 -0.50 -6.12 -12.54
C PRO A 52 0.49 -6.17 -13.72
N THR A 53 0.90 -5.03 -14.30
CA THR A 53 1.34 -5.01 -15.71
C THR A 53 2.81 -4.66 -15.95
N ASN A 54 3.67 -4.35 -14.97
CA ASN A 54 5.05 -3.99 -15.37
C ASN A 54 6.22 -4.53 -14.54
N PHE A 55 6.02 -5.17 -13.40
CA PHE A 55 7.16 -5.67 -12.62
C PHE A 55 7.74 -7.00 -13.17
N LEU A 56 6.89 -7.93 -13.62
CA LEU A 56 7.34 -9.25 -14.10
C LEU A 56 7.81 -9.27 -15.58
N ARG A 57 7.74 -8.14 -16.31
CA ARG A 57 8.12 -8.07 -17.74
C ARG A 57 9.65 -7.99 -17.95
N LEU A 58 10.44 -7.68 -16.91
CA LEU A 58 11.90 -7.54 -17.02
C LEU A 58 12.70 -8.77 -16.57
N SER A 59 12.06 -9.90 -16.24
CA SER A 59 12.76 -11.17 -16.03
C SER A 59 12.88 -12.02 -17.31
N ASN A 60 12.81 -11.40 -18.49
CA ASN A 60 13.28 -12.05 -19.72
C ASN A 60 14.79 -11.84 -19.86
N LYS A 61 15.59 -12.85 -19.48
CA LYS A 61 16.98 -12.92 -19.94
C LYS A 61 16.99 -13.09 -21.47
N PRO A 62 17.70 -12.24 -22.24
CA PRO A 62 17.92 -12.49 -23.65
C PRO A 62 18.87 -13.68 -23.85
N LYS A 63 18.46 -14.53 -24.79
CA LYS A 63 19.08 -15.66 -25.49
C LYS A 63 20.55 -16.01 -25.20
#